data_AF-G8ZPK1-F1
#
_entry.id   AF-G8ZPK1-F1
#
_cell.length_a   1.000
_cell.length_b   1.000
_cell.length_c   1.000
_cell.angle_alpha   90.00
_cell.angle_beta   90.00
_cell.angle_gamma   90.00
#
_symmetry.space_group_name_H-M   'P 1'
#
loop_
_entity.id
_entity.type
_entity.pdbx_description
1 polymer ?
#
loop_
_entity_poly.entity_id
_entity_poly.type
_entity_poly.pdbx_seq_one_letter_code
_entity_poly.pdbx_strand_id
1 'polypeptide(L)'
;MEIGDSYQSQEGFGQGVPRAEDEQLQYKIQLLLHINSILLARVMQMAGGNGEGSVPEQLQPIASQYLKRVHANLQCISQINQGARSAKPLISDAPQLLVQQPAQDILAKLYLLMTRVFEIW
;
A
#
# COMPACT_ATOMS: atom_id res chain seq x y z
N MET A 1 18.62 -60.38 -8.06
CA MET A 1 17.82 -60.09 -6.85
C MET A 1 18.47 -58.87 -6.22
N GLU A 2 18.28 -57.72 -6.89
CA GLU A 2 17.57 -56.51 -6.39
C GLU A 2 18.40 -55.82 -5.29
N ILE A 3 19.31 -54.86 -5.54
CA ILE A 3 19.16 -53.48 -6.06
C ILE A 3 17.81 -52.84 -5.72
N GLY A 4 17.83 -51.82 -4.86
CA GLY A 4 16.72 -50.89 -4.70
C GLY A 4 16.76 -50.09 -3.41
N ASP A 5 17.60 -49.06 -3.37
CA ASP A 5 17.42 -47.91 -2.48
C ASP A 5 15.96 -47.45 -2.49
N SER A 6 15.35 -47.35 -1.32
CA SER A 6 14.05 -46.70 -1.15
C SER A 6 14.21 -45.60 -0.10
N TYR A 7 14.71 -44.47 -0.57
CA TYR A 7 14.43 -43.17 0.03
C TYR A 7 12.92 -42.98 0.05
N GLN A 8 12.28 -43.09 1.22
CA GLN A 8 11.02 -42.41 1.47
C GLN A 8 11.31 -41.10 2.20
N SER A 9 11.55 -40.07 1.39
CA SER A 9 11.34 -38.69 1.78
C SER A 9 9.84 -38.50 2.02
N GLN A 10 9.42 -38.46 3.29
CA GLN A 10 8.09 -37.94 3.63
C GLN A 10 8.23 -36.43 3.82
N GLU A 11 8.01 -35.70 2.72
CA GLU A 11 7.79 -34.26 2.77
C GLU A 11 6.44 -33.93 3.41
N GLY A 12 6.45 -32.92 4.27
CA GLY A 12 5.47 -31.83 4.16
C GLY A 12 4.17 -31.96 4.92
N PHE A 13 4.17 -31.61 6.21
CA PHE A 13 3.11 -30.76 6.80
C PHE A 13 3.71 -29.84 7.86
N GLY A 14 4.73 -29.08 7.46
CA GLY A 14 5.06 -27.85 8.15
C GLY A 14 4.01 -26.83 7.78
N GLN A 15 2.97 -26.68 8.61
CA GLN A 15 2.18 -25.45 8.62
C GLN A 15 3.15 -24.35 9.03
N GLY A 16 3.80 -23.75 8.03
CA GLY A 16 4.95 -22.89 8.22
C GLY A 16 4.54 -21.70 9.06
N VAL A 17 5.17 -21.54 10.22
CA VAL A 17 5.18 -20.26 10.92
C VAL A 17 5.57 -19.21 9.88
N PRO A 18 4.74 -18.18 9.64
CA PRO A 18 5.07 -17.15 8.68
C PRO A 18 6.46 -16.61 9.02
N ARG A 19 7.35 -16.56 8.01
CA ARG A 19 8.69 -16.03 8.24
C ARG A 19 8.54 -14.55 8.60
N ALA A 20 9.44 -14.02 9.44
CA ALA A 20 9.43 -12.60 9.78
C ALA A 20 9.39 -11.69 8.54
N GLU A 21 10.00 -12.12 7.44
CA GLU A 21 9.94 -11.43 6.13
C GLU A 21 8.53 -11.41 5.52
N ASP A 22 7.77 -12.49 5.64
CA ASP A 22 6.41 -12.58 5.12
C ASP A 22 5.47 -11.70 5.96
N GLU A 23 5.68 -11.62 7.28
CA GLU A 23 4.97 -10.68 8.16
C GLU A 23 5.28 -9.22 7.82
N GLN A 24 6.55 -8.89 7.55
CA GLN A 24 6.96 -7.56 7.08
C GLN A 24 6.29 -7.19 5.76
N LEU A 25 6.22 -8.13 4.82
CA LEU A 25 5.57 -7.93 3.53
C LEU A 25 4.07 -7.66 3.70
N GLN A 26 3.40 -8.44 4.55
CA GLN A 26 1.99 -8.22 4.88
C GLN A 26 1.77 -6.86 5.53
N TYR A 27 2.64 -6.44 6.44
CA TYR A 27 2.55 -5.10 7.05
C TYR A 27 2.72 -3.99 6.02
N LYS A 28 3.69 -4.10 5.09
CA LYS A 28 3.87 -3.15 3.97
C LYS A 28 2.58 -3.02 3.14
N ILE A 29 1.96 -4.15 2.79
CA ILE A 29 0.69 -4.18 2.03
C ILE A 29 -0.44 -3.51 2.84
N GLN A 30 -0.58 -3.86 4.12
CA GLN A 30 -1.60 -3.28 4.99
C GLN A 30 -1.46 -1.76 5.11
N LEU A 31 -0.23 -1.26 5.24
CA LEU A 31 0.04 0.18 5.31
C LEU A 31 -0.35 0.90 4.01
N LEU A 32 0.01 0.35 2.84
CA LEU A 32 -0.36 0.89 1.53
C LEU A 32 -1.89 0.92 1.34
N LEU A 33 -2.59 -0.14 1.73
CA LEU A 33 -4.05 -0.22 1.67
C LEU A 33 -4.71 0.78 2.62
N HIS A 34 -4.19 0.94 3.84
CA HIS A 34 -4.72 1.91 4.80
C HIS A 34 -4.62 3.34 4.26
N ILE A 35 -3.49 3.70 3.66
CA ILE A 35 -3.29 5.00 3.03
C ILE A 35 -4.27 5.18 1.86
N ASN A 36 -4.51 4.16 1.03
CA ASN A 36 -5.52 4.22 -0.03
C ASN A 36 -6.92 4.52 0.53
N SER A 37 -7.33 3.88 1.62
CA SER A 37 -8.62 4.13 2.25
C SER A 37 -8.79 5.59 2.69
N ILE A 38 -7.73 6.19 3.27
CA ILE A 38 -7.75 7.60 3.69
C ILE A 38 -7.87 8.51 2.46
N LEU A 39 -7.06 8.27 1.42
CA LEU A 39 -7.06 9.08 0.20
C LEU A 39 -8.44 9.04 -0.50
N LEU A 40 -9.04 7.86 -0.61
CA LEU A 40 -10.36 7.69 -1.22
C LEU A 40 -11.46 8.38 -0.41
N ALA A 41 -11.44 8.25 0.92
CA ALA A 41 -12.39 8.97 1.79
C ALA A 41 -12.31 10.49 1.58
N ARG A 42 -11.10 11.03 1.35
CA ARG A 42 -10.93 12.46 1.02
C ARG A 42 -11.49 12.82 -0.34
N VAL A 43 -11.23 12.02 -1.38
CA VAL A 43 -11.81 12.24 -2.71
C VAL A 43 -13.34 12.24 -2.63
N MET A 44 -13.92 11.32 -1.86
CA MET A 44 -15.38 11.26 -1.65
C MET A 44 -15.92 12.48 -0.90
N GLN A 45 -15.23 12.96 0.14
CA GLN A 45 -15.59 14.21 0.83
C GLN A 45 -15.53 15.42 -0.11
N MET A 46 -14.56 15.46 -1.03
CA MET A 46 -14.44 16.51 -2.04
C MET A 46 -15.53 16.42 -3.11
N ALA A 47 -15.99 15.20 -3.45
CA ALA A 47 -17.07 14.96 -4.39
C ALA A 47 -18.48 15.22 -3.80
N GLY A 48 -18.58 15.37 -2.47
CA GLY A 48 -19.86 15.30 -1.76
C GLY A 48 -19.98 16.30 -0.61
N GLY A 49 -20.32 17.55 -0.94
CA GLY A 49 -20.96 18.51 -0.03
C GLY A 49 -22.39 18.88 -0.42
N ASN A 50 -22.73 18.85 -1.72
CA ASN A 50 -23.97 19.45 -2.26
C ASN A 50 -24.85 18.51 -3.13
N GLY A 51 -24.61 17.20 -3.15
CA GLY A 51 -25.51 16.25 -3.84
C GLY A 51 -25.40 16.18 -5.37
N GLU A 52 -24.52 16.96 -6.02
CA GLU A 52 -24.35 16.95 -7.49
C GLU A 52 -23.32 15.92 -8.01
N GLY A 53 -22.72 15.11 -7.13
CA GLY A 53 -21.87 13.97 -7.54
C GLY A 53 -20.59 14.33 -8.32
N SER A 54 -20.25 15.62 -8.45
CA SER A 54 -19.06 16.10 -9.14
C SER A 54 -18.11 16.81 -8.18
N VAL A 55 -16.80 16.54 -8.32
CA VAL A 55 -15.76 17.25 -7.56
C VAL A 55 -15.69 18.69 -8.10
N PRO A 56 -15.79 19.72 -7.24
CA PRO A 56 -15.62 21.11 -7.65
C PRO A 56 -14.32 21.29 -8.45
N GLU A 57 -14.35 22.10 -9.51
CA GLU A 57 -13.23 22.27 -10.44
C GLU A 57 -11.93 22.69 -9.73
N GLN A 58 -12.03 23.49 -8.67
CA GLN A 58 -10.91 23.90 -7.83
C GLN A 58 -10.25 22.74 -7.07
N LEU A 59 -11.02 21.69 -6.74
CA LEU A 59 -10.56 20.51 -6.01
C LEU A 59 -10.16 19.35 -6.92
N GLN A 60 -10.51 19.39 -8.21
CA GLN A 60 -10.11 18.37 -9.19
C GLN A 60 -8.59 18.10 -9.23
N PRO A 61 -7.68 19.10 -9.25
CA PRO A 61 -6.24 18.80 -9.26
C PRO A 61 -5.81 18.05 -8.00
N ILE A 62 -6.41 18.37 -6.85
CA ILE A 62 -6.14 17.72 -5.56
C ILE A 62 -6.65 16.27 -5.58
N ALA A 63 -7.90 16.07 -6.02
CA ALA A 63 -8.49 14.76 -6.15
C ALA A 63 -7.68 13.88 -7.12
N SER A 64 -7.23 14.44 -8.25
CA SER A 64 -6.35 13.76 -9.20
C SER A 64 -5.03 13.33 -8.56
N GLN A 65 -4.40 14.17 -7.74
CA GLN A 65 -3.17 13.80 -7.02
C GLN A 65 -3.40 12.64 -6.05
N TYR A 66 -4.52 12.62 -5.32
CA TYR A 66 -4.88 11.50 -4.44
C TYR A 66 -5.10 10.21 -5.21
N LEU A 67 -5.82 10.26 -6.33
CA LEU A 67 -6.06 9.09 -7.18
C LEU A 67 -4.74 8.56 -7.77
N LYS A 68 -3.84 9.44 -8.23
CA LYS A 68 -2.50 9.04 -8.71
C LYS A 68 -1.71 8.27 -7.64
N ARG A 69 -1.82 8.67 -6.37
CA ARG A 69 -1.18 7.96 -5.24
C ARG A 69 -1.82 6.60 -5.00
N VAL A 70 -3.15 6.51 -5.05
CA VAL A 70 -3.85 5.23 -4.95
C VAL A 70 -3.36 4.26 -6.03
N HIS A 71 -3.24 4.73 -7.27
CA HIS A 71 -2.69 3.92 -8.36
C HIS A 71 -1.24 3.48 -8.10
N ALA A 72 -0.36 4.39 -7.65
CA ALA A 72 1.03 4.05 -7.34
C ALA A 72 1.14 3.00 -6.21
N ASN A 73 0.31 3.12 -5.16
CA ASN A 73 0.27 2.15 -4.06
C ASN A 73 -0.24 0.78 -4.54
N LEU A 74 -1.30 0.74 -5.34
CA LEU A 74 -1.84 -0.51 -5.90
C LEU A 74 -0.85 -1.18 -6.86
N GLN A 75 -0.13 -0.41 -7.65
CA GLN A 75 0.95 -0.91 -8.50
C GLN A 75 2.06 -1.54 -7.66
N CYS A 76 2.48 -0.88 -6.57
CA CYS A 76 3.46 -1.43 -5.64
C CYS A 76 2.97 -2.74 -5.00
N ILE A 77 1.72 -2.82 -4.55
CA ILE A 77 1.12 -4.06 -4.02
C ILE A 77 1.15 -5.17 -5.08
N SER A 78 0.81 -4.85 -6.33
CA SER A 78 0.86 -5.82 -7.42
C SER A 78 2.27 -6.38 -7.65
N GLN A 79 3.29 -5.51 -7.63
CA GLN A 79 4.69 -5.91 -7.74
C GLN A 79 5.13 -6.79 -6.57
N ILE A 80 4.76 -6.43 -5.35
CA ILE A 80 5.01 -7.22 -4.13
C ILE A 80 4.40 -8.63 -4.28
N ASN A 81 3.14 -8.72 -4.72
CA ASN A 81 2.43 -9.99 -4.92
C ASN A 81 3.01 -10.83 -6.07
N GLN A 82 3.70 -10.21 -7.02
CA GLN A 82 4.44 -10.89 -8.10
C GLN A 82 5.85 -11.34 -7.66
N GLY A 83 6.22 -11.12 -6.40
CA GLY A 83 7.51 -11.54 -5.84
C GLY A 83 8.57 -10.44 -5.79
N ALA A 84 8.29 -9.22 -6.25
CA ALA A 84 9.20 -8.08 -6.10
C ALA A 84 9.10 -7.50 -4.67
N ARG A 85 9.71 -8.21 -3.70
CA ARG A 85 9.64 -7.89 -2.26
C ARG A 85 10.21 -6.51 -1.90
N SER A 86 11.14 -6.00 -2.71
CA SER A 86 11.77 -4.68 -2.56
C SER A 86 11.07 -3.56 -3.33
N ALA A 87 9.90 -3.82 -3.93
CA ALA A 87 9.12 -2.82 -4.64
C ALA A 87 8.75 -1.66 -3.72
N LYS A 88 8.79 -0.44 -4.27
CA LYS A 88 8.47 0.80 -3.57
C LYS A 88 7.43 1.58 -4.36
N PRO A 89 6.51 2.29 -3.67
CA PRO A 89 5.55 3.14 -4.35
C PRO A 89 6.27 4.27 -5.08
N LEU A 90 5.92 4.46 -6.37
CA LEU A 90 6.51 5.49 -7.24
C LEU A 90 6.32 6.91 -6.69
N ILE A 91 5.26 7.14 -5.92
CA ILE A 91 4.96 8.42 -5.28
C ILE A 91 5.03 8.22 -3.77
N SER A 92 6.15 8.62 -3.17
CA SER A 92 6.42 8.46 -1.73
C SER A 92 6.24 9.75 -0.92
N ASP A 93 6.22 10.92 -1.58
CA ASP A 93 6.09 12.20 -0.87
C ASP A 93 4.64 12.48 -0.47
N ALA A 94 4.41 13.29 0.56
CA ALA A 94 3.07 13.73 0.95
C ALA A 94 2.40 14.64 -0.13
N PRO A 95 1.06 14.72 -0.21
CA PRO A 95 0.40 15.58 -1.19
C PRO A 95 0.67 17.04 -0.81
N GLN A 96 1.23 17.81 -1.75
CA GLN A 96 1.48 19.24 -1.50
C GLN A 96 0.16 20.00 -1.65
N LEU A 97 -0.35 20.52 -0.54
CA LEU A 97 -1.57 21.33 -0.52
C LEU A 97 -1.33 22.70 0.10
N LEU A 98 -2.03 23.69 -0.46
CA LEU A 98 -1.97 25.10 -0.09
C LEU A 98 -2.55 25.41 1.30
N VAL A 99 -3.28 24.48 1.93
CA VAL A 99 -3.92 24.70 3.25
C VAL A 99 -3.75 23.46 4.14
N GLN A 100 -3.05 23.63 5.27
CA GLN A 100 -2.92 22.60 6.30
C GLN A 100 -4.25 22.45 7.06
N GLN A 101 -4.81 21.24 7.07
CA GLN A 101 -5.90 20.86 7.98
C GLN A 101 -5.38 19.79 8.96
N PRO A 102 -5.95 19.64 10.17
CA PRO A 102 -5.47 18.68 11.16
C PRO A 102 -5.41 17.22 10.67
N ALA A 103 -6.36 16.82 9.83
CA ALA A 103 -6.38 15.49 9.23
C ALA A 103 -5.42 15.34 8.02
N GLN A 104 -4.73 16.41 7.59
CA GLN A 104 -3.55 16.32 6.71
C GLN A 104 -2.30 15.95 7.51
N ASP A 105 -2.22 16.35 8.78
CA ASP A 105 -1.07 16.02 9.63
C ASP A 105 -0.93 14.51 9.81
N ILE A 106 -2.05 13.80 9.91
CA ILE A 106 -2.07 12.33 9.97
C ILE A 106 -1.55 11.74 8.65
N LEU A 107 -2.02 12.24 7.51
CA LEU A 107 -1.60 11.75 6.19
C LEU A 107 -0.09 12.01 5.97
N ALA A 108 0.40 13.20 6.32
CA ALA A 108 1.82 13.54 6.24
C ALA A 108 2.68 12.63 7.12
N LYS A 109 2.26 12.35 8.35
CA LYS A 109 2.93 11.40 9.25
C LYS A 109 2.93 9.98 8.68
N LEU A 110 1.84 9.54 8.06
CA LEU A 110 1.76 8.24 7.41
C LEU A 110 2.68 8.14 6.19
N TYR A 111 2.83 9.20 5.41
CA TYR A 111 3.81 9.24 4.31
C TYR A 111 5.25 9.21 4.82
N LEU A 112 5.58 9.96 5.88
CA LEU A 112 6.89 9.86 6.54
C LEU A 112 7.18 8.44 7.03
N LEU A 113 6.18 7.79 7.64
CA LEU A 113 6.28 6.38 8.06
C LEU A 113 6.50 5.46 6.85
N MET A 114 5.72 5.64 5.78
CA MET A 114 5.86 4.86 4.55
C MET A 114 7.27 5.00 3.98
N THR A 115 7.80 6.21 3.84
CA THR A 115 9.17 6.44 3.35
C THR A 115 10.18 5.65 4.18
N ARG A 116 10.11 5.72 5.52
CA ARG A 116 11.02 4.99 6.40
C ARG A 116 10.85 3.47 6.32
N VAL A 117 9.61 2.98 6.28
CA VAL A 117 9.29 1.55 6.17
C VAL A 117 9.85 0.96 4.88
N PHE A 118 9.74 1.68 3.76
CA PHE A 118 10.24 1.23 2.46
C PHE A 118 11.72 1.58 2.21
N GLU A 119 12.34 2.42 3.04
CA GLU A 119 13.79 2.64 3.04
C GLU A 119 14.55 1.55 3.81
N ILE A 120 14.02 1.15 4.98
CA ILE A 120 14.70 0.25 5.92
C ILE A 120 14.49 -1.22 5.54
N TRP A 121 13.33 -1.57 4.99
CA TRP A 121 12.96 -2.93 4.60
C TRP A 121 12.82 -3.08 3.08
#